data_AF-A0A330HKZ9-F1
#
_entry.id   AF-A0A330HKZ9-F1
#
_cell.length_a   1.000
_cell.length_b   1.000
_cell.length_c   1.000
_cell.angle_alpha   90.00
_cell.angle_beta   90.00
_cell.angle_gamma   90.00
#
_symmetry.space_group_name_H-M   'P 1'
#
loop_
_entity.id
_entity.type
_entity.pdbx_description
1 polymer ?
#
loop_
_entity_poly.entity_id
_entity_poly.type
_entity_poly.pdbx_seq_one_letter_code
_entity_poly.pdbx_strand_id
1 'polypeptide(L)'
;MLLLAIVTAQVLDPVRIVVLGIIFGVTRLASNWTVGLLGLVVGAVIVAFAFPFLVLGQTGMLAEMSALAGLLANALVVAVLMGLTRLRRGRSC
;
A
#
# COMPACT_ATOMS: atom_id res chain seq x y z
N MET A 1 -5.70 20.43 -8.66
CA MET A 1 -4.66 19.87 -9.56
C MET A 1 -3.47 19.29 -8.79
N LEU A 2 -2.91 19.99 -7.80
CA LEU A 2 -1.80 19.51 -6.97
C LEU A 2 -2.10 18.18 -6.25
N LEU A 3 -3.27 18.05 -5.64
CA LEU A 3 -3.66 16.86 -4.85
C LEU A 3 -3.79 15.60 -5.74
N LEU A 4 -4.34 15.76 -6.95
CA LEU A 4 -4.41 14.67 -7.94
C LEU A 4 -3.00 14.24 -8.39
N ALA A 5 -2.10 15.20 -8.62
CA ALA A 5 -0.71 14.92 -9.01
C ALA A 5 0.08 14.19 -7.91
N ILE A 6 -0.16 14.54 -6.63
CA ILE A 6 0.43 13.85 -5.49
C ILE A 6 -0.11 12.42 -5.41
N VAL A 7 -1.42 12.24 -5.56
CA VAL A 7 -2.05 10.91 -5.54
C VAL A 7 -1.55 10.05 -6.70
N THR A 8 -1.46 10.57 -7.92
CA THR A 8 -0.94 9.80 -9.06
C THR A 8 0.54 9.46 -8.90
N ALA A 9 1.37 10.41 -8.45
CA ALA A 9 2.78 10.14 -8.17
C ALA A 9 2.94 9.03 -7.12
N GLN A 10 2.09 9.01 -6.09
CA GLN A 10 2.14 8.00 -5.04
C GLN A 10 1.57 6.64 -5.44
N VAL A 11 0.58 6.60 -6.34
CA VAL A 11 0.02 5.36 -6.88
C VAL A 11 1.01 4.72 -7.87
N LEU A 12 1.71 5.53 -8.66
CA LEU A 12 2.71 5.07 -9.61
C LEU A 12 4.12 4.92 -9.01
N ASP A 13 4.29 5.15 -7.70
CA ASP A 13 5.59 5.00 -7.04
C ASP A 13 6.03 3.53 -7.05
N PRO A 14 7.07 3.17 -7.83
CA PRO A 14 7.45 1.78 -8.02
C PRO A 14 8.03 1.17 -6.74
N VAL A 15 8.73 1.97 -5.92
CA VAL A 15 9.33 1.51 -4.66
C VAL A 15 8.22 1.08 -3.71
N ARG A 16 7.18 1.89 -3.61
CA ARG A 16 6.03 1.65 -2.76
C ARG A 16 5.20 0.45 -3.19
N ILE A 17 4.97 0.29 -4.50
CA ILE A 17 4.30 -0.90 -5.04
C ILE A 17 5.09 -2.16 -4.70
N VAL A 18 6.41 -2.13 -4.86
CA VAL A 18 7.28 -3.28 -4.52
C VAL A 18 7.21 -3.60 -3.02
N VAL A 19 7.31 -2.59 -2.15
CA VAL A 19 7.22 -2.78 -0.69
C VAL A 19 5.87 -3.37 -0.28
N LEU A 20 4.76 -2.82 -0.79
CA LEU A 20 3.42 -3.37 -0.52
C LEU A 20 3.26 -4.79 -1.08
N GLY A 21 3.84 -5.07 -2.24
CA GLY A 21 3.86 -6.40 -2.83
C GLY A 21 4.60 -7.42 -1.96
N ILE A 22 5.72 -7.02 -1.36
CA ILE A 22 6.48 -7.85 -0.39
C ILE A 22 5.64 -8.10 0.86
N ILE A 23 5.06 -7.04 1.46
CA ILE A 23 4.19 -7.16 2.64
C ILE A 23 3.00 -8.07 2.32
N PHE A 24 2.40 -7.93 1.15
CA PHE A 24 1.31 -8.79 0.68
C PHE A 24 1.75 -10.25 0.51
N GLY A 25 2.96 -10.48 -0.02
CA GLY A 25 3.54 -11.82 -0.12
C GLY A 25 3.75 -12.46 1.25
N VAL A 26 4.40 -11.74 2.18
CA VAL A 26 4.70 -12.21 3.54
C VAL A 26 3.42 -12.49 4.33
N THR A 27 2.43 -11.60 4.25
CA THR A 27 1.13 -11.80 4.92
C THR A 27 0.38 -13.02 4.40
N ARG A 28 0.60 -13.41 3.14
CA ARG A 28 0.04 -14.65 2.56
C ARG A 28 0.70 -15.92 3.10
N LEU A 29 1.92 -15.84 3.64
CA LEU A 29 2.59 -16.97 4.31
C LEU A 29 2.03 -17.20 5.72
N ALA A 30 1.23 -16.27 6.27
CA ALA A 30 0.63 -16.46 7.58
C ALA A 30 -0.35 -17.66 7.56
N SER A 31 -0.21 -18.53 8.56
CA SER A 31 -1.08 -19.71 8.72
C SER A 31 -2.56 -19.33 8.91
N ASN A 32 -2.82 -18.14 9.48
CA ASN A 32 -4.16 -17.60 9.64
C ASN A 32 -4.36 -16.39 8.72
N TRP A 33 -5.29 -16.50 7.77
CA TRP A 33 -5.62 -15.46 6.79
C TRP A 33 -6.04 -14.14 7.44
N THR A 34 -6.73 -14.18 8.57
CA THR A 34 -7.16 -12.99 9.31
C THR A 34 -5.98 -12.23 9.90
N VAL A 35 -4.98 -12.96 10.42
CA VAL A 35 -3.74 -12.37 10.95
C VAL A 35 -2.90 -11.78 9.82
N GLY A 36 -2.85 -12.47 8.66
CA GLY A 36 -2.23 -11.94 7.45
C GLY A 36 -2.87 -10.63 7.00
N LEU A 37 -4.20 -10.54 6.96
CA LEU A 37 -4.92 -9.31 6.61
C LEU A 37 -4.64 -8.16 7.59
N LEU A 38 -4.61 -8.43 8.89
CA LEU A 38 -4.25 -7.42 9.89
C LEU A 38 -2.82 -6.93 9.70
N GLY A 39 -1.86 -7.84 9.47
CA GLY A 39 -0.48 -7.50 9.16
C GLY A 39 -0.35 -6.65 7.88
N LEU A 40 -1.20 -6.91 6.89
CA LEU A 40 -1.24 -6.14 5.65
C LEU A 40 -1.74 -4.71 5.88
N VAL A 41 -2.83 -4.56 6.64
CA VAL A 41 -3.40 -3.24 6.97
C VAL A 41 -2.41 -2.42 7.79
N VAL A 42 -1.83 -3.02 8.83
CA VAL A 42 -0.81 -2.36 9.66
C VAL A 42 0.40 -1.98 8.83
N GLY A 43 0.92 -2.89 8.00
CA GLY A 43 2.05 -2.61 7.11
C GLY A 43 1.74 -1.50 6.10
N ALA A 44 0.55 -1.48 5.52
CA ALA A 44 0.09 -0.44 4.62
C ALA A 44 0.00 0.94 5.31
N VAL A 45 -0.49 0.99 6.56
CA VAL A 45 -0.52 2.22 7.35
C VAL A 45 0.90 2.70 7.65
N ILE A 46 1.77 1.80 8.13
CA ILE A 46 3.18 2.13 8.41
C ILE A 46 3.86 2.68 7.16
N VAL A 47 3.71 2.04 6.00
CA VAL A 47 4.31 2.54 4.75
C VAL A 47 3.75 3.91 4.38
N ALA A 48 2.45 4.16 4.54
CA ALA A 48 1.86 5.46 4.23
C ALA A 48 2.46 6.60 5.07
N PHE A 49 2.71 6.36 6.36
CA PHE A 49 3.28 7.36 7.26
C PHE A 49 4.81 7.37 7.27
N ALA A 50 5.48 6.28 6.96
CA ALA A 50 6.94 6.22 6.97
C ALA A 50 7.54 6.77 5.67
N PHE A 51 6.89 6.54 4.53
CA PHE A 51 7.42 6.90 3.21
C PHE A 51 7.66 8.41 3.01
N PRO A 52 6.70 9.32 3.29
CA PRO A 52 6.93 10.75 3.08
C PRO A 52 8.04 11.32 3.97
N PHE A 53 8.20 10.80 5.19
CA PHE A 53 9.21 11.28 6.14
C PHE A 53 10.58 10.64 5.91
N LEU A 54 10.65 9.31 5.81
CA LEU A 54 11.93 8.57 5.75
C LEU A 54 12.52 8.51 4.35
N VAL A 55 11.69 8.54 3.30
CA VAL A 55 12.16 8.38 1.91
C VAL A 55 12.22 9.72 1.19
N LEU A 56 11.18 10.55 1.34
CA LEU A 56 11.08 11.83 0.65
C LEU A 56 11.58 13.02 1.49
N GLY A 57 11.90 12.83 2.78
CA GLY A 57 12.38 13.88 3.68
C GLY A 57 11.36 15.02 3.89
N GLN A 58 10.08 14.76 3.63
CA GLN A 58 9.03 15.77 3.73
C GLN A 58 8.67 16.04 5.20
N THR A 59 8.41 17.30 5.53
CA THR A 59 8.02 17.73 6.87
C THR A 59 6.84 18.71 6.83
N GLY A 60 6.12 18.83 7.95
CA GLY A 60 4.98 19.73 8.08
C GLY A 60 3.76 19.30 7.24
N MET A 61 2.94 20.27 6.84
CA MET A 61 1.65 20.04 6.17
C MET A 61 1.74 19.21 4.88
N LEU A 62 2.87 19.29 4.17
CA LEU A 62 3.14 18.49 2.95
C LEU A 62 3.33 17.00 3.26
N ALA A 63 3.95 16.67 4.40
CA ALA A 63 4.15 15.30 4.84
C ALA A 63 2.83 14.67 5.30
N GLU A 64 2.00 15.43 6.02
CA GLU A 64 0.69 14.99 6.47
C GLU A 64 -0.27 14.72 5.29
N MET A 65 -0.33 15.65 4.33
CA MET A 65 -1.12 15.44 3.11
C MET A 65 -0.62 14.26 2.29
N SER A 66 0.70 14.08 2.18
CA SER A 66 1.29 12.94 1.49
C SER A 66 1.03 11.62 2.22
N ALA A 67 1.03 11.60 3.56
CA ALA A 67 0.71 10.40 4.32
C ALA A 67 -0.76 9.97 4.14
N LEU A 68 -1.69 10.93 4.15
CA LEU A 68 -3.12 10.68 3.93
C LEU A 68 -3.41 10.21 2.50
N ALA A 69 -2.87 10.90 1.50
CA ALA A 69 -2.94 10.47 0.10
C ALA A 69 -2.33 9.07 -0.08
N GLY A 70 -1.25 8.81 0.67
CA GLY A 70 -0.60 7.53 0.71
C GLY A 70 -1.58 6.47 1.21
N LEU A 71 -2.20 6.66 2.35
CA LEU A 71 -3.10 5.68 2.94
C LEU A 71 -4.19 5.21 1.96
N LEU A 72 -4.79 6.15 1.22
CA LEU A 72 -5.77 5.86 0.17
C LEU A 72 -5.17 5.07 -1.00
N ALA A 73 -4.00 5.48 -1.49
CA ALA A 73 -3.31 4.79 -2.57
C ALA A 73 -2.88 3.36 -2.16
N ASN A 74 -2.44 3.16 -0.92
CA ASN A 74 -2.10 1.84 -0.40
C ASN A 74 -3.34 0.93 -0.35
N ALA A 75 -4.48 1.46 0.11
CA ALA A 75 -5.74 0.73 0.13
C ALA A 75 -6.15 0.29 -1.29
N LEU A 76 -5.99 1.17 -2.29
CA LEU A 76 -6.29 0.85 -3.68
C LEU A 76 -5.39 -0.28 -4.22
N VAL A 77 -4.08 -0.19 -4.00
CA VAL A 77 -3.11 -1.22 -4.42
C VAL A 77 -3.43 -2.56 -3.77
N VAL A 78 -3.70 -2.56 -2.46
CA VAL A 78 -4.09 -3.75 -1.71
C VAL A 78 -5.38 -4.36 -2.27
N ALA A 79 -6.39 -3.55 -2.57
CA ALA A 79 -7.65 -4.02 -3.14
C ALA A 79 -7.43 -4.68 -4.52
N VAL A 80 -6.58 -4.08 -5.36
CA VAL A 80 -6.20 -4.65 -6.67
C VAL A 80 -5.46 -5.97 -6.49
N LEU A 81 -4.47 -6.07 -5.60
CA LEU A 81 -3.75 -7.31 -5.31
C LEU A 81 -4.70 -8.42 -4.81
N MET A 82 -5.64 -8.08 -3.92
CA MET A 82 -6.67 -9.01 -3.46
C MET A 82 -7.59 -9.45 -4.60
N GLY A 83 -8.04 -8.54 -5.46
CA GLY A 83 -8.84 -8.85 -6.65
C GLY A 83 -8.11 -9.80 -7.60
N LEU A 84 -6.85 -9.51 -7.93
CA LEU A 84 -6.01 -10.33 -8.80
C LEU A 84 -5.79 -11.74 -8.24
N THR A 85 -5.57 -11.88 -6.93
CA THR A 85 -5.43 -13.20 -6.30
C THR A 85 -6.72 -14.02 -6.28
N ARG A 86 -7.88 -13.38 -6.10
CA ARG A 86 -9.19 -14.05 -6.22
C ARG A 86 -9.45 -14.52 -7.66
N LEU A 87 -9.14 -13.68 -8.65
CA LEU A 87 -9.25 -14.05 -10.07
C LEU A 87 -8.31 -15.19 -10.46
N ARG A 88 -7.08 -15.21 -9.94
CA ARG A 88 -6.16 -16.34 -10.16
C ARG A 88 -6.69 -17.64 -9.58
N ARG A 89 -7.27 -17.62 -8.38
CA ARG A 89 -7.89 -18.82 -7.76
C ARG A 89 -9.09 -19.33 -8.57
N GLY A 90 -9.89 -18.45 -9.17
CA GLY A 90 -11.03 -18.85 -10.01
C GLY A 90 -10.66 -19.43 -11.39
N ARG A 91 -9.41 -19.26 -11.86
CA ARG A 91 -8.92 -19.82 -13.13
C ARG A 91 -8.16 -21.14 -12.98
N SER A 92 -7.93 -21.60 -11.76
CA SER A 92 -7.18 -22.83 -11.47
C SER A 92 -8.07 -24.05 -11.19
N CYS A 93 -9.38 -23.96 -11.49
CA CYS A 93 -10.32 -25.08 -11.47
C CYS A 93 -10.71 -25.44 -12.90
#